data_AF-A0AAD5JCE6-F1
#
_entry.id   AF-A0AAD5JCE6-F1
#
_cell.length_a   1.000
_cell.length_b   1.000
_cell.length_c   1.000
_cell.angle_alpha   90.00
_cell.angle_beta   90.00
_cell.angle_gamma   90.00
#
_symmetry.space_group_name_H-M   'P 1'
#
loop_
_entity.id
_entity.type
_entity.pdbx_description
1 polymer ?
#
loop_
_entity_poly.entity_id
_entity_poly.type
_entity_poly.pdbx_seq_one_letter_code
_entity_poly.pdbx_strand_id
1 'polypeptide(L)'
;MEKLGLTKVSFLPTNKVEDDEQVKRYQMGVFDFRTSTMLLAPLVTIIVLNMAAFACGVYRMIFTGEWEKMVLQVVLSFYILIMNYAVIEGMLMRIDIGRIPPSITLLSVIISGVFLSLGSIILNMYQVLE
;
A
#
# COMPACT_ATOMS: atom_id res chain seq x y z
N MET A 1 37.01 -13.98 9.74
CA MET A 1 36.09 -14.72 8.86
C MET A 1 34.60 -14.55 9.22
N GLU A 2 34.27 -13.81 10.29
CA GLU A 2 32.88 -13.51 10.67
C GLU A 2 32.27 -12.31 9.90
N LYS A 3 33.08 -11.51 9.23
CA LYS A 3 32.63 -10.32 8.47
C LYS A 3 32.03 -10.64 7.09
N LEU A 4 32.03 -11.89 6.64
CA LEU A 4 31.53 -12.29 5.33
C LEU A 4 30.21 -13.07 5.38
N GLY A 5 29.63 -13.30 6.57
CA GLY A 5 28.30 -13.93 6.69
C GLY A 5 28.18 -15.32 6.05
N LEU A 6 29.29 -16.01 5.80
CA LEU A 6 29.30 -17.34 5.18
C LEU A 6 29.02 -18.42 6.24
N THR A 7 27.83 -18.39 6.82
CA THR A 7 27.27 -19.54 7.54
C THR A 7 26.90 -20.60 6.51
N LYS A 8 27.29 -21.86 6.74
CA LYS A 8 26.87 -23.00 5.91
C LYS A 8 25.34 -23.05 5.85
N VAL A 9 24.77 -22.65 4.73
CA VAL A 9 23.33 -22.72 4.51
C VAL A 9 22.97 -24.20 4.38
N SER A 10 22.27 -24.76 5.38
CA SER A 10 21.65 -26.07 5.22
C SER A 10 20.40 -25.88 4.37
N PHE A 11 20.46 -26.31 3.11
CA PHE A 11 19.27 -26.39 2.25
C PHE A 11 18.42 -27.58 2.70
N LEU A 12 17.68 -27.41 3.78
CA LEU A 12 16.55 -28.28 4.08
C LEU A 12 15.50 -28.00 3.00
N PRO A 13 15.06 -29.02 2.24
CA PRO A 13 13.93 -28.87 1.34
C PRO A 13 12.75 -28.30 2.15
N THR A 14 12.25 -27.13 1.76
CA THR A 14 11.05 -26.60 2.41
C THR A 14 9.92 -27.59 2.20
N ASN A 15 9.24 -27.97 3.27
CA ASN A 15 8.09 -28.85 3.18
C ASN A 15 6.96 -28.05 2.52
N LYS A 16 6.76 -28.26 1.22
CA LYS A 16 5.68 -27.66 0.43
C LYS A 16 4.34 -28.36 0.73
N VAL A 17 3.94 -28.40 2.00
CA VAL A 17 2.55 -28.74 2.32
C VAL A 17 1.71 -27.54 1.90
N GLU A 18 1.32 -27.55 0.63
CA GLU A 18 0.47 -26.52 0.06
C GLU A 18 -0.96 -26.82 0.47
N ASP A 19 -1.62 -25.84 1.07
CA ASP A 19 -3.06 -25.86 1.34
C ASP A 19 -3.80 -25.80 -0.01
N ASP A 20 -4.77 -26.69 -0.26
CA ASP A 20 -5.46 -26.79 -1.56
C ASP A 20 -6.06 -25.43 -1.98
N GLU A 21 -6.49 -24.62 -1.01
CA GLU A 21 -6.99 -23.27 -1.27
C GLU A 21 -5.91 -22.29 -1.77
N GLN A 22 -4.68 -22.42 -1.28
CA GLN A 22 -3.54 -21.62 -1.74
C GLN A 22 -3.17 -21.96 -3.19
N VAL A 23 -3.15 -23.25 -3.54
CA VAL A 23 -2.92 -23.73 -4.91
C VAL A 23 -3.99 -23.21 -5.86
N LYS A 24 -5.25 -23.27 -5.44
CA LYS A 24 -6.38 -22.76 -6.23
C LYS A 24 -6.25 -21.26 -6.51
N ARG A 25 -5.90 -20.45 -5.50
CA ARG A 25 -5.67 -19.01 -5.68
C ARG A 25 -4.54 -18.71 -6.66
N TYR A 26 -3.44 -19.46 -6.55
CA TYR A 26 -2.32 -19.35 -7.47
C TYR A 26 -2.73 -19.62 -8.92
N GLN A 27 -3.48 -20.70 -9.17
CA GLN A 27 -3.98 -21.04 -10.51
C GLN A 27 -4.94 -20.00 -11.08
N MET A 28 -5.72 -19.32 -10.22
CA MET A 28 -6.63 -18.25 -10.62
C MET A 28 -5.93 -16.89 -10.80
N GLY A 29 -4.61 -16.80 -10.58
CA GLY A 29 -3.86 -15.54 -10.66
C GLY A 29 -4.17 -14.57 -9.52
N VAL A 30 -4.76 -15.06 -8.42
CA VAL A 30 -5.12 -14.25 -7.25
C VAL A 30 -3.96 -14.24 -6.28
N PHE A 31 -3.51 -13.05 -5.90
CA PHE A 31 -2.42 -12.88 -4.94
C PHE A 31 -2.79 -13.42 -3.56
N ASP A 32 -1.87 -14.15 -2.93
CA ASP A 32 -1.98 -14.56 -1.53
C ASP A 32 -1.15 -13.60 -0.66
N PHE A 33 -1.83 -12.84 0.20
CA PHE A 33 -1.21 -11.83 1.06
C PHE A 33 -0.82 -12.39 2.44
N ARG A 34 -0.78 -13.71 2.63
CA ARG A 34 -0.20 -14.33 3.83
C ARG A 34 1.32 -14.26 3.81
N THR A 35 1.85 -13.05 3.90
CA THR A 35 3.29 -12.76 3.94
C THR A 35 3.65 -11.95 5.20
N SER A 36 4.94 -11.66 5.36
CA SER A 36 5.43 -10.87 6.48
C SER A 36 4.78 -9.49 6.53
N THR A 37 4.36 -9.09 7.73
CA THR A 37 3.83 -7.75 8.01
C THR A 37 4.84 -6.65 7.65
N MET A 38 6.14 -6.96 7.73
CA MET A 38 7.24 -6.05 7.36
C MET A 38 7.19 -5.65 5.87
N LEU A 39 6.68 -6.51 5.00
CA LEU A 39 6.54 -6.22 3.57
C LEU A 39 5.19 -5.56 3.25
N LEU A 40 4.13 -6.03 3.90
CA LEU A 40 2.78 -5.51 3.65
C LEU A 40 2.59 -4.10 4.18
N ALA A 41 3.07 -3.79 5.38
CA ALA A 41 2.78 -2.51 6.02
C ALA A 41 3.27 -1.30 5.18
N PRO A 42 4.51 -1.25 4.65
CA PRO A 42 4.94 -0.17 3.78
C PRO A 42 4.13 -0.09 2.47
N LEU A 43 3.88 -1.24 1.82
CA LEU A 43 3.13 -1.33 0.57
C LEU A 43 1.72 -0.76 0.73
N VAL A 44 1.00 -1.22 1.74
CA VAL A 44 -0.38 -0.79 2.03
C VAL A 44 -0.40 0.69 2.40
N THR A 45 0.59 1.17 3.17
CA THR A 45 0.69 2.60 3.55
C THR A 45 0.83 3.50 2.33
N ILE A 46 1.70 3.15 1.36
CA ILE A 46 1.87 3.92 0.13
C ILE A 46 0.57 3.98 -0.68
N ILE A 47 -0.15 2.85 -0.77
CA ILE A 47 -1.42 2.79 -1.50
C ILE A 47 -2.50 3.60 -0.80
N VAL A 48 -2.58 3.55 0.54
CA VAL A 48 -3.50 4.39 1.33
C VAL A 48 -3.20 5.88 1.14
N LEU A 49 -1.92 6.28 1.17
CA LEU A 49 -1.52 7.66 0.88
C LEU A 49 -1.92 8.08 -0.53
N ASN A 50 -1.72 7.22 -1.54
CA ASN A 50 -2.12 7.53 -2.91
C ASN A 50 -3.65 7.61 -3.06
N MET A 51 -4.43 6.79 -2.36
CA MET A 51 -5.89 6.91 -2.32
C MET A 51 -6.34 8.24 -1.70
N ALA A 52 -5.70 8.65 -0.59
CA ALA A 52 -5.98 9.95 0.03
C ALA A 52 -5.61 11.11 -0.91
N ALA A 53 -4.45 11.03 -1.58
CA ALA A 53 -4.01 12.02 -2.55
C ALA A 53 -4.97 12.12 -3.75
N PHE A 54 -5.42 10.99 -4.28
CA PHE A 54 -6.42 10.94 -5.35
C PHE A 54 -7.74 11.59 -4.92
N ALA A 55 -8.27 11.24 -3.74
CA ALA A 55 -9.50 11.81 -3.21
C ALA A 55 -9.38 13.33 -3.00
N CYS A 56 -8.30 13.80 -2.40
CA CYS A 56 -8.03 15.22 -2.21
C CYS A 56 -7.83 15.96 -3.54
N GLY A 57 -7.15 15.36 -4.51
CA GLY A 57 -6.94 15.93 -5.84
C GLY A 57 -8.25 16.10 -6.62
N VAL A 58 -9.11 15.07 -6.60
CA VAL A 58 -10.44 15.12 -7.20
C VAL A 58 -11.31 16.18 -6.51
N TYR A 59 -11.28 16.22 -5.17
CA TYR A 59 -11.98 17.25 -4.40
C TYR A 59 -11.54 18.66 -4.83
N ARG A 60 -10.23 18.93 -4.90
CA ARG A 60 -9.71 20.24 -5.33
C ARG A 60 -10.08 20.58 -6.78
N MET A 61 -10.03 19.60 -7.68
CA MET A 61 -10.39 19.82 -9.08
C MET A 61 -11.86 20.23 -9.24
N ILE A 62 -12.76 19.61 -8.48
CA ILE A 62 -14.20 19.88 -8.55
C ILE A 62 -14.59 21.16 -7.79
N PHE A 63 -14.10 21.32 -6.56
CA PHE A 63 -14.60 22.38 -5.67
C PHE A 63 -13.77 23.67 -5.70
N THR A 64 -12.47 23.61 -5.98
CA THR A 64 -11.61 24.80 -6.10
C THR A 64 -11.32 25.19 -7.56
N GLY A 65 -11.70 24.35 -8.55
CA GLY A 65 -11.58 24.67 -9.97
C GLY A 65 -10.14 24.66 -10.51
N GLU A 66 -9.20 24.05 -9.79
CA GLU A 66 -7.77 24.04 -10.14
C GLU A 66 -7.40 22.99 -11.21
N TRP A 67 -8.15 22.94 -12.31
CA TRP A 67 -8.02 21.90 -13.35
C TRP A 67 -6.61 21.83 -13.95
N GLU A 68 -6.05 22.95 -14.39
CA GLU A 68 -4.74 22.99 -15.05
C GLU A 68 -3.61 22.42 -14.17
N LYS A 69 -3.70 22.62 -12.85
CA LYS A 69 -2.70 22.16 -11.88
C LYS A 69 -2.91 20.70 -11.47
N MET A 70 -4.18 20.28 -11.34
CA MET A 70 -4.54 19.01 -10.71
C MET A 70 -4.78 17.85 -11.69
N VAL A 71 -5.12 18.12 -12.96
CA VAL A 71 -5.50 17.06 -13.93
C VAL A 71 -4.41 15.98 -14.04
N LEU A 72 -3.16 16.38 -14.24
CA LEU A 72 -2.07 15.40 -14.40
C LEU A 72 -1.81 14.62 -13.11
N GLN A 73 -1.91 15.28 -11.95
CA GLN A 73 -1.72 14.64 -10.64
C GLN A 73 -2.81 13.60 -10.37
N VAL A 74 -4.07 13.95 -10.63
CA VAL A 74 -5.23 13.07 -10.46
C VAL A 74 -5.14 11.87 -11.41
N VAL A 75 -4.79 12.09 -12.69
CA VAL A 75 -4.60 11.00 -13.66
C VAL A 75 -3.47 10.06 -13.24
N LEU A 76 -2.34 10.60 -12.78
CA LEU A 76 -1.21 9.79 -12.33
C LEU A 76 -1.58 8.98 -11.08
N SER A 77 -2.19 9.60 -10.09
CA SER A 77 -2.66 8.91 -8.89
C SER A 77 -3.67 7.82 -9.22
N PHE A 78 -4.60 8.07 -10.15
CA PHE A 78 -5.56 7.06 -10.63
C PHE A 78 -4.86 5.88 -11.31
N TYR A 79 -3.87 6.15 -12.17
CA TYR A 79 -3.09 5.10 -12.82
C TYR A 79 -2.36 4.21 -11.80
N ILE A 80 -1.77 4.81 -10.76
CA ILE A 80 -1.14 4.06 -9.67
C ILE A 80 -2.15 3.15 -8.97
N LEU A 81 -3.40 3.60 -8.76
CA LEU A 81 -4.45 2.76 -8.17
C LEU A 81 -4.82 1.57 -9.06
N ILE A 82 -4.98 1.80 -10.38
CA ILE A 82 -5.25 0.71 -11.34
C ILE A 82 -4.13 -0.34 -11.29
N MET A 83 -2.87 0.11 -11.34
CA MET A 83 -1.72 -0.79 -11.33
C MET A 83 -1.60 -1.59 -10.02
N ASN A 84 -2.15 -1.08 -8.92
CA ASN A 84 -2.17 -1.72 -7.61
C ASN A 84 -3.53 -2.31 -7.23
N TYR A 85 -4.41 -2.56 -8.22
CA TYR A 85 -5.77 -3.04 -7.98
C TYR A 85 -5.81 -4.31 -7.11
N ALA A 86 -4.94 -5.29 -7.38
CA ALA A 86 -4.91 -6.54 -6.61
C ALA A 86 -4.67 -6.33 -5.10
N VAL A 87 -3.88 -5.31 -4.74
CA VAL A 87 -3.60 -4.96 -3.34
C VAL A 87 -4.79 -4.25 -2.72
N ILE A 88 -5.45 -3.35 -3.48
CA ILE A 88 -6.67 -2.66 -3.04
C ILE A 88 -7.80 -3.68 -2.82
N GLU A 89 -7.98 -4.61 -3.75
CA GLU A 89 -8.93 -5.72 -3.67
C GLU A 89 -8.64 -6.60 -2.44
N GLY A 90 -7.37 -6.98 -2.24
CA GLY A 90 -6.89 -7.73 -1.07
C GLY A 90 -7.13 -7.03 0.27
N MET A 91 -7.19 -5.71 0.28
CA MET A 91 -7.41 -4.89 1.47
C MET A 91 -8.88 -4.70 1.79
N LEU A 92 -9.70 -4.32 0.79
CA LEU A 92 -11.05 -3.80 1.01
C LEU A 92 -12.16 -4.77 0.60
N MET A 93 -11.98 -5.55 -0.47
CA MET A 93 -13.05 -6.35 -1.07
C MET A 93 -13.02 -7.81 -0.61
N ARG A 94 -11.83 -8.33 -0.29
CA ARG A 94 -11.64 -9.76 0.02
C ARG A 94 -11.94 -10.11 1.48
N ILE A 95 -12.59 -11.27 1.66
CA ILE A 95 -12.98 -11.86 2.96
C ILE A 95 -12.26 -13.20 3.21
N ASP A 96 -11.52 -13.70 2.22
CA ASP A 96 -10.82 -14.99 2.28
C ASP A 96 -9.55 -14.97 3.15
N ILE A 97 -9.00 -16.15 3.44
CA ILE A 97 -7.80 -16.31 4.30
C ILE A 97 -6.55 -15.68 3.67
N GLY A 98 -6.52 -15.55 2.35
CA GLY A 98 -5.44 -14.91 1.59
C GLY A 98 -5.50 -13.39 1.53
N ARG A 99 -6.45 -12.74 2.22
CA ARG A 99 -6.60 -11.28 2.24
C ARG A 99 -5.49 -10.58 3.03
N ILE A 100 -5.38 -9.28 2.85
CA ILE A 100 -4.55 -8.44 3.73
C ILE A 100 -5.22 -8.36 5.11
N PRO A 101 -4.50 -8.66 6.20
CA PRO A 101 -5.03 -8.55 7.55
C PRO A 101 -5.55 -7.14 7.86
N PRO A 102 -6.78 -6.98 8.37
CA PRO A 102 -7.34 -5.67 8.70
C PRO A 102 -6.51 -4.85 9.69
N SER A 103 -5.78 -5.54 10.57
CA SER A 103 -4.86 -4.90 11.52
C SER A 103 -3.73 -4.13 10.82
N ILE A 104 -3.19 -4.65 9.73
CA ILE A 104 -2.16 -3.98 8.92
C ILE A 104 -2.76 -2.79 8.20
N THR A 105 -3.96 -2.95 7.61
CA THR A 105 -4.68 -1.85 6.97
C THR A 105 -4.94 -0.71 7.95
N LEU A 106 -5.42 -1.01 9.15
CA LEU A 106 -5.66 0.00 10.19
C LEU A 106 -4.36 0.72 10.57
N LEU A 107 -3.29 -0.03 10.78
CA LEU A 107 -1.97 0.54 11.08
C LEU A 107 -1.50 1.47 9.95
N SER A 108 -1.63 1.05 8.69
CA SER A 108 -1.27 1.85 7.52
C SER A 108 -2.10 3.12 7.40
N VAL A 109 -3.40 3.07 7.73
CA VAL A 109 -4.27 4.26 7.76
C VAL A 109 -3.80 5.24 8.84
N ILE A 110 -3.46 4.76 10.04
CA ILE A 110 -2.94 5.61 11.12
C ILE A 110 -1.61 6.25 10.70
N ILE A 111 -0.67 5.48 10.16
CA ILE A 111 0.62 5.99 9.68
C ILE A 111 0.40 7.04 8.58
N SER A 112 -0.48 6.77 7.63
CA SER A 112 -0.82 7.70 6.56
C SER A 112 -1.41 9.01 7.11
N GLY A 113 -2.31 8.91 8.09
CA GLY A 113 -2.91 10.07 8.76
C GLY A 113 -1.87 10.94 9.48
N VAL A 114 -0.93 10.31 10.19
CA VAL A 114 0.20 11.02 10.83
C VAL A 114 1.09 11.70 9.78
N PHE A 115 1.38 11.02 8.68
CA PHE A 115 2.18 11.58 7.61
C PHE A 115 1.53 12.82 6.97
N LEU A 116 0.22 12.75 6.69
CA LEU A 116 -0.55 13.87 6.14
C LEU A 116 -0.67 15.04 7.13
N SER A 117 -0.87 14.78 8.43
CA SER A 117 -0.95 15.85 9.43
C SER A 117 0.38 16.57 9.60
N LEU A 118 1.50 15.83 9.63
CA LEU A 118 2.83 16.42 9.65
C LEU A 118 3.09 17.27 8.41
N GLY A 119 2.75 16.76 7.22
CA GLY A 119 2.85 17.53 5.98
C GLY A 119 2.02 18.81 6.01
N SER A 120 0.79 18.75 6.54
CA SER A 120 -0.07 19.93 6.69
C SER A 120 0.50 20.97 7.65
N ILE A 121 1.11 20.56 8.76
CA ILE A 121 1.76 21.47 9.71
C ILE A 121 2.93 22.19 9.02
N ILE A 122 3.75 21.46 8.28
CA ILE A 122 4.91 22.01 7.57
C ILE A 122 4.48 23.03 6.51
N LEU A 123 3.47 22.71 5.70
CA LEU A 123 2.94 23.62 4.68
C LEU A 123 2.39 24.91 5.30
N ASN A 124 1.67 24.80 6.42
CA ASN A 124 1.14 25.96 7.12
C ASN A 124 2.27 26.84 7.70
N MET A 125 3.30 26.23 8.30
CA MET A 125 4.47 26.98 8.78
C MET A 125 5.17 27.75 7.65
N TYR A 126 5.31 27.15 6.47
CA TYR A 126 5.94 27.81 5.33
C TYR A 126 5.16 29.06 4.88
N GLN A 127 3.82 28.99 4.86
CA GLN A 127 2.96 30.12 4.49
C GLN A 127 2.96 31.27 5.51
N VAL A 128 3.33 31.03 6.77
CA VAL A 128 3.44 32.07 7.82
C VAL A 128 4.78 32.82 7.76
N LEU A 129 5.79 32.23 7.13
CA LEU A 129 7.13 32.80 7.00
C LEU A 129 7.31 33.70 5.76
N GLU A 130 6.41 33.64 4.79
CA GLU A 130 6.32 34.52 3.61
C GLU A 130 5.30 35.65 3.82
#